data_AF-A0A1X1YKN0-F1
#
_entry.id   AF-A0A1X1YKN0-F1
#
_cell.length_a   1.000
_cell.length_b   1.000
_cell.length_c   1.000
_cell.angle_alpha   90.00
_cell.angle_beta   90.00
_cell.angle_gamma   90.00
#
_symmetry.space_group_name_H-M   'P 1'
#
loop_
_entity.id
_entity.type
_entity.pdbx_description
1 polymer ?
#
loop_
_entity_poly.entity_id
_entity_poly.type
_entity_poly.pdbx_seq_one_letter_code
_entity_poly.pdbx_strand_id
1 'polypeptide(L)'
;MPTRPGQTDPEQAAAWARRRMDVGTRIRTLRIELGLTQEALALRSGVTRNVLIDVEHGRRSLLYERLFDLADALGVPVSELMQES
;
A
#
# COMPACT_ATOMS: atom_id res chain seq x y z
N MET A 1 18.25 13.15 11.06
CA MET A 1 16.94 12.49 11.14
C MET A 1 16.37 12.75 12.52
N PRO A 2 15.10 13.08 12.72
CA PRO A 2 14.45 12.68 13.96
C PRO A 2 13.91 11.26 13.70
N THR A 3 14.23 10.15 14.37
CA THR A 3 14.80 9.80 15.69
C THR A 3 14.33 10.67 16.84
N ARG A 4 13.03 10.54 17.19
CA ARG A 4 12.50 10.48 18.57
C ARG A 4 10.96 10.29 18.53
N PRO A 5 10.36 9.38 19.33
CA PRO A 5 8.91 9.23 19.43
C PRO A 5 8.34 10.42 20.21
N GLY A 6 7.49 11.23 19.57
CA GLY A 6 6.75 12.30 20.25
C GLY A 6 6.32 13.54 19.44
N GLN A 7 6.74 13.71 18.18
CA GLN A 7 6.42 14.92 17.39
C GLN A 7 6.05 14.63 15.94
N THR A 8 5.18 13.66 15.69
CA THR A 8 4.44 13.74 14.43
C THR A 8 3.34 14.77 14.66
N ASP A 9 3.51 15.96 14.08
CA ASP A 9 2.44 16.94 13.94
C ASP A 9 1.15 16.23 13.48
N PRO A 10 -0.01 16.43 14.14
CA PRO A 10 -1.28 15.84 13.72
C PRO A 10 -1.55 16.02 12.22
N GLU A 11 -1.14 17.15 11.63
CA GLU A 11 -1.26 17.40 10.20
C GLU A 11 -0.39 16.47 9.36
N GLN A 12 0.86 16.20 9.80
CA GLN A 12 1.76 15.26 9.13
C GLN A 12 1.25 13.82 9.24
N ALA A 13 0.73 13.43 10.41
CA ALA A 13 0.13 12.11 10.61
C ALA A 13 -1.09 11.91 9.69
N ALA A 14 -1.94 12.94 9.58
CA ALA A 14 -3.09 12.93 8.67
C ALA A 14 -2.66 12.87 7.19
N ALA A 15 -1.61 13.61 6.80
CA ALA A 15 -1.06 13.56 5.45
C ALA A 15 -0.50 12.18 5.09
N TRP A 16 0.20 11.51 6.02
CA TRP A 16 0.67 10.14 5.81
C TRP A 16 -0.49 9.14 5.74
N ALA A 17 -1.52 9.30 6.57
CA ALA A 17 -2.70 8.46 6.52
C ALA A 17 -3.43 8.59 5.18
N ARG A 18 -3.57 9.81 4.65
CA ARG A 18 -4.13 10.06 3.32
C ARG A 18 -3.33 9.36 2.23
N ARG A 19 -2.01 9.55 2.18
CA ARG A 19 -1.14 8.85 1.21
C ARG A 19 -1.25 7.33 1.28
N ARG A 20 -1.33 6.76 2.49
CA ARG A 20 -1.56 5.31 2.65
C ARG A 20 -2.92 4.88 2.11
N MET A 21 -3.94 5.70 2.30
CA MET A 21 -5.28 5.41 1.78
C MET A 21 -5.31 5.46 0.26
N ASP A 22 -4.67 6.44 -0.36
CA ASP A 22 -4.65 6.61 -1.82
C ASP A 22 -3.93 5.41 -2.47
N VAL A 23 -2.72 5.09 -1.99
CA VAL A 23 -1.94 3.93 -2.46
C VAL A 23 -2.69 2.62 -2.22
N GLY A 24 -3.26 2.43 -1.02
CA GLY A 24 -4.02 1.24 -0.66
C GLY A 24 -5.25 1.04 -1.56
N THR A 25 -5.97 2.12 -1.83
CA THR A 25 -7.14 2.12 -2.72
C THR A 25 -6.71 1.78 -4.15
N ARG A 26 -5.60 2.34 -4.64
CA ARG A 26 -5.10 2.05 -5.98
C ARG A 26 -4.70 0.58 -6.15
N ILE A 27 -3.98 0.01 -5.18
CA ILE A 27 -3.65 -1.43 -5.14
C ILE A 27 -4.93 -2.28 -5.18
N ARG A 28 -5.93 -1.94 -4.37
CA ARG A 28 -7.22 -2.65 -4.34
C ARG A 28 -7.94 -2.58 -5.68
N THR A 29 -7.99 -1.41 -6.31
CA THR A 29 -8.64 -1.20 -7.61
C THR A 29 -8.00 -2.08 -8.67
N LEU A 30 -6.68 -2.00 -8.85
CA LEU A 30 -5.94 -2.83 -9.81
C LEU A 30 -6.12 -4.32 -9.55
N ARG A 31 -6.10 -4.74 -8.28
CA ARG A 31 -6.36 -6.14 -7.90
C ARG A 31 -7.73 -6.61 -8.38
N ILE A 32 -8.77 -5.79 -8.19
CA ILE A 32 -10.15 -6.11 -8.58
C ILE A 32 -10.30 -6.13 -10.10
N GLU A 33 -9.69 -5.16 -10.81
CA GLU A 33 -9.66 -5.11 -12.28
C GLU A 33 -9.02 -6.38 -12.88
N LEU A 34 -8.00 -6.93 -12.23
CA LEU A 34 -7.36 -8.20 -12.59
C LEU A 34 -8.12 -9.45 -12.12
N GLY A 35 -9.27 -9.30 -11.45
CA GLY A 35 -10.07 -10.41 -10.93
C GLY A 35 -9.41 -11.21 -9.81
N LEU A 36 -8.41 -10.64 -9.13
CA LEU A 36 -7.64 -11.33 -8.10
C LEU A 36 -8.30 -11.22 -6.72
N THR A 37 -8.29 -12.32 -5.98
CA THR A 37 -8.58 -12.27 -4.53
C THR A 37 -7.37 -11.69 -3.77
N GLN A 38 -7.59 -11.24 -2.54
CA GLN A 38 -6.49 -10.82 -1.67
C GLN A 38 -5.50 -11.96 -1.41
N GLU A 39 -5.98 -13.20 -1.27
CA GLU A 39 -5.12 -14.38 -1.10
C GLU A 39 -4.23 -14.58 -2.35
N ALA A 40 -4.81 -14.44 -3.55
CA ALA A 40 -4.07 -14.61 -4.80
C ALA A 40 -2.98 -13.55 -4.97
N LEU A 41 -3.28 -12.27 -4.71
CA LEU A 41 -2.27 -11.21 -4.81
C LEU A 41 -1.19 -11.35 -3.72
N ALA A 42 -1.58 -11.69 -2.49
CA ALA A 42 -0.66 -11.95 -1.39
C ALA A 42 0.34 -13.06 -1.75
N LEU A 43 -0.15 -14.19 -2.28
CA LEU A 43 0.69 -15.29 -2.72
C LEU A 43 1.67 -14.87 -3.84
N ARG A 44 1.19 -14.10 -4.83
CA ARG A 44 2.01 -13.63 -5.97
C ARG A 44 3.11 -12.65 -5.57
N SER A 45 2.82 -11.76 -4.62
CA SER A 45 3.76 -10.72 -4.15
C SER A 45 4.61 -11.17 -2.96
N GLY A 46 4.32 -12.32 -2.36
CA GLY A 46 5.01 -12.79 -1.16
C GLY A 46 4.71 -12.00 0.11
N VAL A 47 3.72 -11.10 0.09
CA VAL A 47 3.19 -10.48 1.32
C VAL A 47 2.12 -11.37 1.94
N THR A 48 1.90 -11.26 3.25
CA THR A 48 0.81 -12.02 3.87
C THR A 48 -0.53 -11.38 3.52
N ARG A 49 -1.60 -12.20 3.45
CA ARG A 49 -2.96 -11.70 3.19
C ARG A 49 -3.40 -10.62 4.19
N ASN A 50 -3.06 -10.77 5.47
CA ASN A 50 -3.41 -9.78 6.49
C ASN A 50 -2.68 -8.45 6.27
N VAL A 51 -1.40 -8.47 5.87
CA VAL A 51 -0.68 -7.26 5.50
C VAL A 51 -1.32 -6.59 4.30
N LEU A 52 -1.67 -7.36 3.26
CA LEU A 52 -2.36 -6.82 2.09
C LEU A 52 -3.70 -6.17 2.47
N ILE A 53 -4.50 -6.81 3.33
CA ILE A 53 -5.76 -6.24 3.83
C ILE A 53 -5.51 -4.90 4.52
N ASP A 54 -4.52 -4.81 5.41
CA ASP A 54 -4.25 -3.55 6.11
C ASP A 54 -3.71 -2.46 5.19
N VAL A 55 -2.90 -2.83 4.19
CA VAL A 55 -2.41 -1.91 3.16
C VAL A 55 -3.56 -1.37 2.31
N GLU A 56 -4.44 -2.24 1.80
CA GLU A 56 -5.59 -1.84 0.98
C GLU A 56 -6.57 -0.90 1.70
N HIS A 57 -6.55 -0.89 3.04
CA HIS A 57 -7.36 0.01 3.86
C HIS A 57 -6.54 1.16 4.49
N GLY A 58 -5.29 1.36 4.07
CA GLY A 58 -4.42 2.43 4.57
C GLY A 58 -4.06 2.35 6.06
N ARG A 59 -4.30 1.21 6.72
CA ARG A 59 -4.13 1.01 8.17
C ARG A 59 -2.68 0.76 8.59
N ARG A 60 -1.80 0.44 7.64
CA ARG A 60 -0.40 0.08 7.90
C ARG A 60 0.53 0.70 6.86
N SER A 61 1.70 1.15 7.31
CA SER A 61 2.80 1.52 6.42
C SER A 61 3.43 0.27 5.79
N LEU A 62 3.77 0.36 4.51
CA LEU A 62 4.42 -0.71 3.75
C LEU A 62 5.93 -0.42 3.60
N LEU A 63 6.75 -1.47 3.60
CA LEU A 63 8.15 -1.34 3.22
C LEU A 63 8.25 -1.01 1.73
N TYR A 64 9.27 -0.24 1.35
CA TYR A 64 9.47 0.16 -0.05
C TYR A 64 9.60 -1.07 -0.95
N GLU A 65 10.37 -2.07 -0.56
CA GLU A 65 10.55 -3.33 -1.31
C GLU A 65 9.22 -4.04 -1.55
N ARG A 66 8.32 -4.05 -0.56
CA ARG A 66 7.00 -4.68 -0.69
C ARG A 66 6.05 -3.91 -1.59
N LEU A 67 6.24 -2.60 -1.73
CA LEU A 67 5.50 -1.82 -2.72
C LEU A 67 5.87 -2.26 -4.14
N PHE A 68 7.14 -2.54 -4.39
CA PHE A 68 7.61 -3.06 -5.68
C PHE A 68 7.12 -4.49 -5.91
N ASP A 69 7.21 -5.37 -4.91
CA ASP A 69 6.68 -6.73 -5.03
C ASP A 69 5.19 -6.75 -5.40
N LEU A 70 4.40 -5.82 -4.85
CA LEU A 70 2.99 -5.66 -5.20
C LEU A 70 2.80 -5.12 -6.62
N ALA A 71 3.59 -4.14 -7.04
CA ALA A 71 3.54 -3.59 -8.40
C ALA A 71 3.87 -4.65 -9.45
N ASP A 72 4.94 -5.42 -9.22
CA ASP A 72 5.36 -6.53 -10.07
C ASP A 72 4.28 -7.64 -10.12
N ALA A 73 3.70 -7.98 -8.96
CA ALA A 73 2.59 -8.93 -8.90
C ALA A 73 1.30 -8.43 -9.55
N LEU A 74 1.10 -7.11 -9.65
CA LEU A 74 -0.01 -6.52 -10.40
C LEU A 74 0.32 -6.30 -11.89
N GLY A 75 1.59 -6.44 -12.29
CA GLY A 75 2.03 -6.25 -13.67
C GLY A 75 2.03 -4.78 -14.11
N VAL A 76 2.22 -3.85 -13.17
CA VAL A 76 2.23 -2.40 -13.43
C VAL A 76 3.52 -1.77 -12.89
N PRO A 77 3.98 -0.63 -13.44
CA PRO A 77 5.06 0.12 -12.82
C PRO A 77 4.63 0.64 -11.44
N VAL A 78 5.58 0.71 -10.49
CA VAL A 78 5.29 1.18 -9.12
C VAL A 78 4.66 2.59 -9.07
N SER A 79 4.97 3.45 -10.04
CA SER A 79 4.38 4.79 -10.18
C SER A 79 2.87 4.74 -10.33
N GLU A 80 2.34 3.66 -10.91
CA GLU A 80 0.89 3.45 -11.07
C GLU A 80 0.18 3.27 -9.73
N LEU A 81 0.90 2.78 -8.70
CA LEU A 81 0.38 2.64 -7.34
C LEU A 81 0.37 3.98 -6.58
N MET A 82 1.09 4.99 -7.08
CA MET A 82 1.26 6.29 -6.42
C MET A 82 0.41 7.39 -7.04
N GLN A 83 -0.45 7.07 -8.02
CA GLN A 83 -1.33 8.06 -8.62
C GLN A 83 -2.37 8.55 -7.60
N GLU A 84 -2.37 9.85 -7.35
CA GLU A 84 -3.40 10.53 -6.57
C GLU A 84 -4.71 10.51 -7.40
N SER A 85 -5.79 10.00 -6.82
CA SER A 85 -7.15 10.09 -7.41
C SER A 85 -7.80 11.42 -7.07
#